data_AF-A0A0C3RZ93-F1
#
_entry.id   AF-A0A0C3RZ93-F1
#
_cell.length_a   1.000
_cell.length_b   1.000
_cell.length_c   1.000
_cell.angle_alpha   90.00
_cell.angle_beta   90.00
_cell.angle_gamma   90.00
#
_symmetry.space_group_name_H-M   'P 1'
#
loop_
_entity.id
_entity.type
_entity.pdbx_description
1 polymer ?
#
loop_
_entity_poly.entity_id
_entity_poly.type
_entity_poly.pdbx_seq_one_letter_code
_entity_poly.pdbx_strand_id
1 'polypeptide(L)'
;MCLVSDILNRLHALFSSPACHDPAHDVRTQFERARHLAKYIFPCQYSLPHPFASLFADSAYNVTDADRELQIKALGSCKTPKRLHEALDLVEKIIWRHGKCAYKALLQKTCPSKVCSRSPG
;
A
#
# COMPACT_ATOMS: atom_id res chain seq x y z
N MET A 1 -2.79 -3.33 -19.24
CA MET A 1 -2.54 -2.35 -18.16
C MET A 1 -1.61 -3.01 -17.15
N CYS A 2 -0.40 -2.48 -16.96
CA CYS A 2 0.51 -2.95 -15.93
C CYS A 2 -0.02 -2.48 -14.57
N LEU A 3 -0.71 -3.35 -13.84
CA LEU A 3 -1.10 -3.17 -12.43
C LEU A 3 0.12 -3.19 -11.47
N VAL A 4 1.33 -3.05 -12.00
CA VAL A 4 2.61 -3.26 -11.31
C VAL A 4 2.98 -2.06 -10.41
N SER A 5 2.32 -0.91 -10.60
CA SER A 5 2.62 0.33 -9.85
C SER A 5 1.66 0.64 -8.70
N ASP A 6 0.64 -0.17 -8.46
CA ASP A 6 -0.26 0.06 -7.32
C ASP A 6 0.45 -0.27 -6.00
N ILE A 7 0.41 0.66 -5.05
CA ILE A 7 1.11 0.53 -3.76
C ILE A 7 0.63 -0.71 -3.01
N LEU A 8 -0.65 -1.05 -3.08
CA LEU A 8 -1.19 -2.23 -2.41
C LEU A 8 -0.73 -3.52 -3.11
N ASN A 9 -0.55 -3.52 -4.44
CA ASN A 9 0.07 -4.64 -5.16
C ASN A 9 1.57 -4.79 -4.83
N ARG A 10 2.31 -3.68 -4.72
CA ARG A 10 3.73 -3.69 -4.29
C ARG A 10 3.85 -4.26 -2.87
N LEU A 11 2.98 -3.83 -1.96
CA LEU A 11 2.92 -4.33 -0.59
C LEU A 11 2.52 -5.81 -0.54
N HIS A 12 1.55 -6.24 -1.35
CA HIS A 12 1.18 -7.64 -1.46
C HIS A 12 2.38 -8.51 -1.87
N ALA A 13 3.17 -8.09 -2.86
CA ALA A 13 4.39 -8.80 -3.26
C ALA A 13 5.43 -8.89 -2.13
N LEU A 14 5.60 -7.84 -1.33
CA LEU A 14 6.47 -7.85 -0.14
C LEU A 14 5.97 -8.81 0.95
N PHE A 15 4.66 -9.03 1.02
CA PHE A 15 4.00 -9.86 2.01
C PHE A 15 3.74 -11.31 1.57
N SER A 16 3.87 -11.61 0.27
CA SER A 16 3.61 -12.92 -0.35
C SER A 16 4.86 -13.77 -0.56
N SER A 17 5.91 -13.60 0.27
CA SER A 17 7.09 -14.48 0.21
C SER A 17 6.67 -15.96 0.24
N PRO A 18 7.20 -16.82 -0.65
CA PRO A 18 6.70 -18.18 -0.91
C PRO A 18 6.94 -19.18 0.24
N ALA A 19 7.38 -18.72 1.41
CA ALA A 19 7.78 -19.57 2.52
C ALA A 19 6.62 -20.04 3.43
N CYS A 20 5.38 -19.60 3.23
CA CYS A 20 4.29 -19.93 4.17
C CYS A 20 2.97 -20.18 3.42
N HIS A 21 2.81 -21.38 2.89
CA HIS A 21 1.55 -21.85 2.33
C HIS A 21 0.75 -22.56 3.45
N ASP A 22 0.05 -21.80 4.30
CA ASP A 22 -1.07 -22.32 5.09
C ASP A 22 -2.03 -21.19 5.57
N PRO A 23 -3.36 -21.41 5.60
CA PRO A 23 -4.39 -20.39 5.70
C PRO A 23 -4.76 -20.01 7.14
N ALA A 24 -3.78 -20.01 8.05
CA ALA A 24 -3.97 -19.45 9.38
C ALA A 24 -3.65 -17.95 9.34
N HIS A 25 -4.72 -17.15 9.20
CA HIS A 25 -4.74 -15.71 9.35
C HIS A 25 -4.13 -15.30 10.71
N ASP A 26 -2.80 -15.16 10.81
CA ASP A 26 -2.19 -14.60 12.01
C ASP A 26 -2.61 -13.13 12.12
N VAL A 27 -3.43 -12.84 13.13
CA VAL A 27 -3.91 -11.49 13.47
C VAL A 27 -2.72 -10.56 13.63
N ARG A 28 -1.61 -11.06 14.19
CA ARG A 28 -0.38 -10.27 14.38
C ARG A 28 0.21 -9.83 13.05
N THR A 29 0.33 -10.73 12.07
CA THR A 29 0.82 -10.40 10.72
C THR A 29 -0.10 -9.44 9.99
N GLN A 30 -1.42 -9.55 10.15
CA GLN A 30 -2.37 -8.58 9.57
C GLN A 30 -2.16 -7.17 10.12
N PHE A 31 -2.05 -7.05 11.45
CA PHE A 31 -1.79 -5.76 12.09
C PHE A 31 -0.39 -5.22 11.77
N GLU A 32 0.61 -6.07 11.49
CA GLU A 32 1.91 -5.63 10.97
C GLU A 32 1.78 -5.01 9.58
N ARG A 33 1.06 -5.67 8.67
CA ARG A 33 0.79 -5.15 7.32
C ARG A 33 0.00 -3.85 7.37
N ALA A 34 -1.02 -3.78 8.23
CA ALA A 34 -1.80 -2.57 8.43
C ALA A 34 -0.96 -1.42 8.99
N ARG A 35 -0.09 -1.68 9.98
CA ARG A 35 0.85 -0.68 10.51
C ARG A 35 1.86 -0.22 9.47
N HIS A 36 2.32 -1.11 8.59
CA HIS A 36 3.23 -0.76 7.50
C HIS A 36 2.52 0.13 6.47
N LEU A 37 1.33 -0.26 6.01
CA LEU A 37 0.51 0.54 5.10
C LEU A 37 0.10 1.90 5.71
N ALA A 38 -0.14 1.97 7.03
CA ALA A 38 -0.45 3.22 7.70
C ALA A 38 0.68 4.27 7.57
N LYS A 39 1.95 3.84 7.44
CA LYS A 39 3.09 4.74 7.18
C LYS A 39 3.09 5.30 5.75
N TYR A 40 2.45 4.61 4.80
CA TYR A 40 2.21 5.14 3.46
C TYR A 40 1.09 6.17 3.45
N ILE A 41 -0.03 5.87 4.11
CA ILE A 41 -1.25 6.71 4.12
C ILE A 41 -1.07 7.95 5.00
N PHE A 42 -0.41 7.82 6.15
CA PHE A 42 -0.29 8.86 7.17
C PHE A 42 1.18 9.24 7.47
N PRO A 43 2.00 9.60 6.47
CA PRO A 43 3.43 9.83 6.68
C PRO A 43 3.74 10.86 7.77
N CYS A 44 3.00 11.97 7.79
CA CYS A 44 3.20 13.04 8.78
C CYS A 44 3.04 12.56 10.23
N GLN A 45 2.24 11.52 10.47
CA GLN A 45 2.03 10.98 11.83
C GLN A 45 3.16 10.12 12.32
N TYR A 46 3.95 9.60 11.40
CA TYR A 46 5.15 8.86 11.68
C TYR A 46 6.39 9.73 11.49
N SER A 47 6.23 11.06 11.37
CA SER A 47 7.30 12.01 11.07
C SER A 47 8.09 11.65 9.80
N LEU A 48 7.42 11.01 8.83
CA LEU A 48 8.00 10.70 7.53
C LEU A 48 7.87 11.90 6.57
N PRO A 49 8.80 12.07 5.63
CA PRO A 49 8.72 13.08 4.59
C PRO A 49 7.40 12.99 3.81
N HIS A 50 6.80 14.14 3.53
CA HIS A 50 5.55 14.22 2.78
C HIS A 50 5.63 15.26 1.65
N PRO A 51 4.86 15.09 0.56
CA PRO A 51 4.92 15.98 -0.60
C PRO A 51 4.71 17.46 -0.27
N PHE A 52 3.87 17.74 0.74
CA PHE A 52 3.56 19.10 1.16
C PHE A 52 4.59 19.73 2.11
N ALA A 53 5.68 19.04 2.45
CA ALA A 53 6.72 19.59 3.33
C ALA A 53 7.54 20.67 2.63
N SER A 54 7.66 20.60 1.30
CA SER A 54 8.38 21.58 0.48
C SER A 54 7.72 22.96 0.45
N LEU A 55 6.43 23.07 0.80
CA LEU A 55 5.74 24.37 0.89
C LEU A 55 6.28 25.25 2.02
N PHE A 56 7.03 24.67 2.96
CA PHE A 56 7.56 25.35 4.14
C PHE A 56 9.10 25.33 4.20
N ALA A 57 9.77 24.87 3.15
CA ALA A 57 11.23 24.78 3.09
C ALA A 57 11.74 25.44 1.80
N ASP A 58 12.70 26.37 1.93
CA ASP A 58 13.32 27.09 0.81
C ASP A 58 14.13 26.19 -0.15
N SER A 59 14.37 24.92 0.23
CA SER A 59 14.97 23.94 -0.65
C SER A 59 13.91 23.30 -1.54
N ALA A 60 14.15 23.26 -2.85
CA ALA A 60 13.43 22.43 -3.80
C ALA A 60 13.53 20.95 -3.39
N TYR A 61 12.70 20.54 -2.43
CA TYR A 61 12.60 19.18 -1.98
C TYR A 61 11.92 18.42 -3.12
N ASN A 62 12.75 17.90 -4.02
CA ASN A 62 12.36 16.93 -5.01
C ASN A 62 11.94 15.67 -4.25
N VAL A 63 10.70 15.63 -3.76
CA VAL A 63 9.99 14.36 -3.50
C VAL A 63 9.72 13.73 -4.87
N THR A 64 10.76 13.48 -5.66
CA THR A 64 10.69 12.57 -6.79
C THR A 64 10.62 11.19 -6.20
N ASP A 65 9.43 10.81 -5.73
CA ASP A 65 9.06 9.44 -5.35
C ASP A 65 10.18 8.68 -4.62
N ALA A 66 10.93 9.38 -3.74
CA ALA A 66 12.06 8.81 -3.05
C ALA A 66 11.52 7.61 -2.29
N ASP A 67 11.99 6.40 -2.62
CA ASP A 67 11.29 5.14 -2.34
C ASP A 67 10.71 5.17 -0.92
N ARG A 68 9.38 5.34 -0.82
CA ARG A 68 8.71 5.45 0.49
C ARG A 68 9.03 4.24 1.36
N GLU A 69 9.26 3.09 0.73
CA GLU A 69 9.72 1.87 1.39
C GLU A 69 11.11 2.02 2.01
N LEU A 70 12.05 2.72 1.35
CA LEU A 70 13.37 3.03 1.91
C LEU A 70 13.26 3.94 3.13
N GLN A 71 12.40 4.95 3.07
CA GLN A 71 12.13 5.85 4.21
C GLN A 71 11.51 5.09 5.39
N ILE A 72 10.55 4.20 5.13
CA ILE A 72 9.91 3.36 6.15
C ILE A 72 10.92 2.38 6.77
N LYS A 73 11.82 1.81 5.96
CA LYS A 73 12.91 0.95 6.45
C LYS A 73 13.89 1.74 7.31
N ALA A 74 14.27 2.95 6.89
CA ALA A 74 15.16 3.83 7.65
C ALA A 74 14.55 4.28 8.99
N LEU A 75 13.24 4.53 9.03
CA LEU A 75 12.50 4.81 10.27
C LEU A 75 12.56 3.64 11.26
N GLY A 76 12.65 2.41 10.76
CA GLY A 76 12.73 1.20 11.56
C GLY A 76 11.46 0.92 12.38
N SER A 77 11.65 0.30 13.54
CA SER A 77 10.56 -0.01 14.48
C SER A 77 10.10 1.25 15.20
N CYS A 78 8.83 1.60 15.04
CA CYS A 78 8.22 2.75 15.69
C CYS A 78 6.84 2.38 16.24
N LYS A 79 6.44 3.03 17.34
CA LYS A 79 5.09 2.86 17.90
C LYS A 79 4.06 3.47 16.97
N THR A 80 2.88 2.86 16.90
CA THR A 80 1.73 3.46 16.24
C THR A 80 1.23 4.67 17.06
N PRO A 81 1.14 5.87 16.48
CA PRO A 81 0.55 7.04 17.13
C PRO A 81 -0.87 6.74 17.62
N LYS A 82 -1.23 7.17 18.84
CA LYS A 82 -2.53 6.85 19.48
C LYS A 82 -3.73 7.20 18.58
N ARG A 83 -3.69 8.36 17.95
CA ARG A 83 -4.71 8.85 17.00
C ARG A 83 -4.93 7.97 15.76
N LEU A 84 -4.01 7.05 15.47
CA LEU A 84 -4.14 6.14 14.34
C LEU A 84 -4.62 4.75 14.76
N HIS A 85 -4.83 4.47 16.04
CA HIS A 85 -5.24 3.14 16.50
C HIS A 85 -6.57 2.70 15.87
N GLU A 86 -7.60 3.56 15.92
CA GLU A 86 -8.89 3.29 15.29
C GLU A 86 -8.80 3.20 13.76
N ALA A 87 -7.87 3.93 13.15
CA ALA A 87 -7.66 3.89 11.71
C ALA A 87 -7.03 2.57 11.25
N LEU A 88 -6.26 1.87 12.11
CA LEU A 88 -5.61 0.61 11.73
C LEU A 88 -6.63 -0.47 11.34
N ASP A 89 -7.76 -0.54 12.03
CA ASP A 89 -8.82 -1.50 11.71
C ASP A 89 -9.44 -1.22 10.32
N LEU A 90 -9.52 0.05 9.93
CA LEU A 90 -9.98 0.43 8.59
C LEU A 90 -8.91 0.12 7.53
N VAL A 91 -7.65 0.35 7.85
CA VAL A 91 -6.51 0.05 6.96
C VAL A 91 -6.38 -1.45 6.71
N GLU A 92 -6.58 -2.28 7.74
CA GLU A 92 -6.64 -3.74 7.63
C GLU A 92 -7.77 -4.17 6.67
N LYS A 93 -8.98 -3.62 6.84
CA LYS A 93 -10.11 -3.86 5.92
C LYS A 93 -9.79 -3.43 4.48
N ILE A 94 -9.04 -2.35 4.27
CA ILE A 94 -8.60 -1.92 2.93
C ILE A 94 -7.72 -3.00 2.29
N ILE A 95 -6.73 -3.52 3.03
CA ILE A 95 -5.84 -4.59 2.56
C ILE A 95 -6.67 -5.83 2.18
N TRP A 96 -7.59 -6.24 3.05
CA TRP A 96 -8.44 -7.40 2.81
C TRP A 96 -9.33 -7.21 1.56
N ARG A 97 -10.01 -6.06 1.45
CA ARG A 97 -10.88 -5.75 0.29
C ARG A 97 -10.09 -5.67 -0.99
N HIS A 98 -8.88 -5.10 -0.95
CA HIS A 98 -8.00 -5.03 -2.10
C HIS A 98 -7.66 -6.44 -2.63
N GLY A 99 -7.26 -7.36 -1.75
CA GLY A 99 -6.96 -8.75 -2.13
C GLY A 99 -8.17 -9.52 -2.67
N LYS A 100 -9.39 -9.13 -2.30
CA LYS A 100 -10.66 -9.70 -2.81
C LYS A 100 -11.22 -8.97 -4.02
N CYS A 101 -10.64 -7.84 -4.43
CA CYS A 101 -11.17 -7.03 -5.50
C CYS A 101 -10.92 -7.67 -6.86
N ALA A 102 -11.99 -8.01 -7.57
CA ALA A 102 -11.93 -8.57 -8.93
C ALA A 102 -11.66 -7.47 -9.97
N TYR A 103 -10.49 -6.83 -9.92
CA TYR A 103 -10.12 -5.68 -10.77
C TYR A 103 -10.33 -5.95 -12.27
N LYS A 104 -10.06 -7.17 -12.75
CA LYS A 104 -10.31 -7.55 -14.16
C LYS A 104 -11.79 -7.53 -14.53
N ALA A 105 -12.65 -8.10 -13.68
CA ALA A 105 -14.09 -8.12 -13.91
C ALA A 105 -14.69 -6.71 -13.81
N LEU A 106 -14.20 -5.90 -12.86
CA LEU A 106 -14.59 -4.49 -12.75
C LEU A 106 -14.20 -3.72 -14.01
N LEU A 107 -12.97 -3.88 -14.49
CA LEU A 107 -12.49 -3.24 -15.73
C LEU A 107 -13.31 -3.69 -16.95
N GLN A 108 -13.63 -4.98 -17.07
CA GLN A 108 -14.50 -5.49 -18.14
C GLN A 108 -15.87 -4.84 -18.11
N LYS A 109 -16.47 -4.64 -16.92
CA LYS A 109 -17.78 -4.02 -16.78
C LYS A 109 -17.78 -2.53 -17.14
N THR A 110 -16.74 -1.80 -16.75
CA THR A 110 -16.71 -0.32 -16.89
C THR A 110 -16.03 0.16 -18.16
N CYS A 111 -15.06 -0.58 -18.68
CA CYS A 111 -14.31 -0.22 -19.89
C CYS A 111 -13.87 -1.47 -20.68
N PRO A 112 -14.82 -2.16 -21.35
CA PRO A 112 -14.53 -3.38 -22.10
C PRO A 112 -13.44 -3.19 -23.18
N SER A 113 -13.39 -2.02 -23.80
CA SER A 113 -12.43 -1.68 -24.87
C SER A 113 -10.96 -1.65 -24.42
N LYS A 114 -10.69 -1.58 -23.12
CA LYS A 114 -9.34 -1.61 -22.54
C LYS A 114 -8.93 -2.99 -22.03
N VAL A 115 -9.84 -3.96 -22.12
CA VAL A 115 -9.53 -5.36 -21.90
C VAL A 115 -9.19 -5.91 -23.27
N CYS A 116 -7.89 -6.07 -23.57
CA CYS A 116 -7.47 -6.71 -24.82
C CYS A 116 -8.10 -8.10 -24.89
N SER A 117 -9.20 -8.23 -25.64
CA SER A 117 -9.61 -9.52 -26.16
C SER A 117 -8.55 -9.90 -27.18
N ARG A 118 -7.63 -10.81 -26.80
CA ARG A 118 -7.00 -11.62 -27.84
C ARG A 118 -8.14 -12.39 -28.49
N SER A 119 -8.62 -11.90 -29.62
CA SER A 119 -9.53 -12.65 -30.46
C SER A 119 -8.76 -13.89 -30.93
N PRO A 120 -9.21 -15.12 -30.68
CA PRO A 120 -8.72 -16.25 -31.45
C PRO A 120 -9.21 -16.02 -32.87
N GLY A 121 -8.26 -15.82 -33.79
CA GLY A 121 -8.50 -15.96 -35.23
C GLY A 121 -8.55 -17.42 -35.60
#